data_AF-A0A2G9XJ08-F1
#
_entry.id   AF-A0A2G9XJ08-F1
#
_cell.length_a   1.000
_cell.length_b   1.000
_cell.length_c   1.000
_cell.angle_alpha   90.00
_cell.angle_beta   90.00
_cell.angle_gamma   90.00
#
_symmetry.space_group_name_H-M   'P 1'
#
loop_
_entity.id
_entity.type
_entity.pdbx_description
1 polymer ?
#
loop_
_entity_poly.entity_id
_entity_poly.type
_entity_poly.pdbx_seq_one_letter_code
_entity_poly.pdbx_strand_id
1 'polypeptide(L)'
;MSLRGAERRSKLTQRVIPSEARNLMEIASPSAHNDSLPELPKGWIWTELSNIAEFKNGINFTKHQKGDKGILTIDVLNMYSKGIFVDLNGLYRVNKPVNKEYLLKYGDVLFVRSSVKREGVGWTSAFKEVSEPITFCGFIIRARLQDRGILPEYITYFLRTDSARELIVSKGSQVTITNINQDSLGKTPVLLPPLPEQHKIVEEIERRFSVADEVEKVVEESLKQAERLRQSILKKAFEGKLVPQDPSDEPAEKLMERVGLLREGMQKTKSLSSKARRRKNAQNS
;
A
#
# COMPACT_ATOMS: atom_id res chain seq x y z
N MET A 1 16.59 -13.97 -3.62
CA MET A 1 16.03 -13.47 -4.89
C MET A 1 15.85 -11.96 -4.79
N SER A 2 16.82 -11.14 -5.21
CA SER A 2 16.59 -9.70 -5.46
C SER A 2 17.72 -9.05 -6.27
N LEU A 3 18.22 -9.74 -7.29
CA LEU A 3 19.09 -9.11 -8.30
C LEU A 3 18.28 -8.28 -9.31
N ARG A 4 16.94 -8.43 -9.33
CA ARG A 4 16.03 -7.71 -10.23
C ARG A 4 15.73 -6.26 -9.82
N GLY A 5 16.06 -5.88 -8.57
CA GLY A 5 15.85 -4.51 -8.08
C GLY A 5 16.93 -3.53 -8.53
N ALA A 6 18.18 -4.00 -8.67
CA ALA A 6 19.31 -3.17 -9.06
C ALA A 6 19.38 -2.92 -10.57
N GLU A 7 19.07 -3.93 -11.40
CA GLU A 7 19.06 -3.77 -12.87
C GLU A 7 17.92 -2.88 -13.39
N ARG A 8 16.82 -2.73 -12.63
CA ARG A 8 15.74 -1.79 -12.97
C ARG A 8 16.12 -0.33 -12.67
N ARG A 9 17.06 -0.07 -11.75
CA ARG A 9 17.48 1.29 -11.36
C ARG A 9 18.34 1.98 -12.43
N SER A 10 19.05 1.21 -13.26
CA SER A 10 19.95 1.74 -14.29
C SER A 10 19.25 2.22 -15.58
N LYS A 11 17.97 1.87 -15.81
CA LYS A 11 17.26 2.25 -17.05
C LYS A 11 16.38 3.49 -16.94
N LEU A 12 16.20 4.05 -15.73
CA LEU A 12 15.44 5.28 -15.52
C LEU A 12 16.20 6.55 -15.97
N THR A 13 17.53 6.48 -16.08
CA THR A 13 18.41 7.62 -16.38
C THR A 13 18.80 7.79 -17.85
N GLN A 14 18.31 6.93 -18.75
CA GLN A 14 18.60 7.02 -20.19
C GLN A 14 17.33 6.89 -21.03
N ARG A 15 16.41 7.86 -20.95
CA ARG A 15 15.40 8.02 -21.99
C ARG A 15 15.28 9.49 -22.38
N VAL A 16 15.41 9.68 -23.69
CA VAL A 16 15.49 10.90 -24.49
C VAL A 16 14.66 12.03 -23.90
N ILE A 17 15.35 13.11 -23.51
CA ILE A 17 14.76 14.41 -23.19
C ILE A 17 14.01 14.87 -24.45
N PRO A 18 12.69 15.10 -24.41
CA PRO A 18 11.98 15.72 -25.52
C PRO A 18 12.65 17.06 -25.85
N SER A 19 13.03 17.23 -27.11
CA SER A 19 13.96 18.26 -27.60
C SER A 19 13.42 19.69 -27.58
N GLU A 20 12.29 19.94 -26.92
CA GLU A 20 11.74 21.28 -26.74
C GLU A 20 11.16 21.36 -25.34
N ALA A 21 11.99 21.79 -24.38
CA ALA A 21 11.50 22.25 -23.08
C ALA A 21 10.62 23.49 -23.34
N ARG A 22 9.33 23.27 -23.62
CA ARG A 22 8.35 24.35 -23.66
C ARG A 22 8.40 25.08 -22.33
N ASN A 23 8.49 26.40 -22.40
CA ASN A 23 8.78 27.24 -21.26
C ASN A 23 7.69 27.06 -20.19
N LEU A 24 8.06 26.61 -18.99
CA LEU A 24 7.13 26.47 -17.86
C LEU A 24 6.34 27.77 -17.64
N MET A 25 6.92 28.93 -17.92
CA MET A 25 6.22 30.23 -17.86
C MET A 25 4.89 30.29 -18.64
N GLU A 26 4.73 29.52 -19.72
CA GLU A 26 3.49 29.52 -20.53
C GLU A 26 2.28 28.93 -19.79
N ILE A 27 2.54 28.06 -18.81
CA ILE A 27 1.50 27.41 -18.00
C ILE A 27 1.39 28.00 -16.60
N ALA A 28 2.26 28.95 -16.26
CA ALA A 28 2.21 29.62 -14.96
C ALA A 28 0.83 30.27 -14.76
N SER A 29 0.21 29.99 -13.62
CA SER A 29 -1.08 30.54 -13.25
C SER A 29 -0.93 31.36 -11.98
N PRO A 30 -0.87 32.70 -12.06
CA PRO A 30 -0.77 33.56 -10.90
C PRO A 30 -1.95 33.38 -9.92
N SER A 31 -3.13 32.96 -10.40
CA SER A 31 -4.29 32.65 -9.56
C SER A 31 -4.15 31.35 -8.75
N ALA A 32 -3.15 30.51 -9.06
CA ALA A 32 -2.75 29.38 -8.24
C ALA A 32 -1.79 29.79 -7.11
N HIS A 33 -1.22 31.00 -7.17
CA HIS A 33 -0.45 31.59 -6.08
C HIS A 33 -1.42 32.18 -5.04
N ASN A 34 -1.16 31.92 -3.76
CA ASN A 34 -1.84 32.55 -2.65
C ASN A 34 -0.85 33.54 -2.04
N ASP A 35 -1.24 34.80 -1.85
CA ASP A 35 -0.37 35.88 -1.32
C ASP A 35 0.23 35.57 0.08
N SER A 36 -0.22 34.49 0.73
CA SER A 36 0.31 33.96 1.99
C SER A 36 1.44 32.93 1.84
N LEU A 37 1.90 32.62 0.62
CA LEU A 37 2.95 31.63 0.36
C LEU A 37 4.33 32.30 0.18
N PRO A 38 5.43 31.62 0.58
CA PRO A 38 6.77 32.17 0.43
C PRO A 38 7.15 32.38 -1.04
N GLU A 39 8.08 33.33 -1.27
CA GLU A 39 8.65 33.56 -2.60
C GLU A 39 9.25 32.27 -3.17
N LEU A 40 8.92 32.00 -4.43
CA LEU A 40 9.37 30.79 -5.10
C LEU A 40 10.86 30.91 -5.50
N PRO A 41 11.64 29.81 -5.41
CA PRO A 41 12.98 29.79 -5.97
C PRO A 41 12.97 30.08 -7.47
N LYS A 42 14.08 30.61 -7.99
CA LYS A 42 14.20 30.97 -9.40
C LYS A 42 13.85 29.80 -10.32
N GLY A 43 12.89 30.01 -11.21
CA GLY A 43 12.46 29.01 -12.21
C GLY A 43 11.33 28.09 -11.77
N TRP A 44 10.90 28.17 -10.51
CA TRP A 44 9.72 27.48 -10.02
C TRP A 44 8.47 28.28 -10.39
N ILE A 45 7.38 27.57 -10.67
CA ILE A 45 6.10 28.19 -11.00
C ILE A 45 4.94 27.51 -10.26
N TRP A 46 3.91 28.29 -9.97
CA TRP A 46 2.58 27.74 -9.68
C TRP A 46 1.80 27.58 -10.98
N THR A 47 1.11 26.46 -11.12
CA THR A 47 0.12 26.23 -12.18
C THR A 47 -1.07 25.46 -11.61
N GLU A 48 -2.16 25.38 -12.35
CA GLU A 48 -3.24 24.43 -12.07
C GLU A 48 -2.94 23.08 -12.74
N LEU A 49 -3.46 22.00 -12.16
CA LEU A 49 -3.31 20.64 -12.70
C LEU A 49 -3.95 20.50 -14.10
N SER A 50 -5.02 21.26 -14.37
CA SER A 50 -5.69 21.36 -15.69
C SER A 50 -4.79 21.88 -16.81
N ASN A 51 -3.82 22.75 -16.49
CA ASN A 51 -2.89 23.29 -17.49
C ASN A 51 -1.84 22.26 -17.93
N ILE A 52 -1.64 21.20 -17.13
CA ILE A 52 -0.56 20.23 -17.34
C ILE A 52 -1.05 18.82 -17.62
N ALA A 53 -2.35 18.55 -17.48
CA ALA A 53 -2.89 17.21 -17.68
C ALA A 53 -4.29 17.22 -18.30
N GLU A 54 -4.56 16.20 -19.11
CA GLU A 54 -5.89 15.89 -19.63
C GLU A 54 -6.57 14.84 -18.74
N PHE A 55 -7.78 15.12 -18.27
CA PHE A 55 -8.50 14.21 -17.38
C PHE A 55 -9.44 13.27 -18.13
N LYS A 56 -9.60 12.06 -17.60
CA LYS A 56 -10.62 11.10 -18.06
C LYS A 56 -11.10 10.20 -16.94
N ASN A 57 -12.41 10.06 -16.79
CA ASN A 57 -13.01 9.08 -15.89
C ASN A 57 -12.83 7.67 -16.46
N GLY A 58 -12.67 6.67 -15.60
CA GLY A 58 -12.64 5.27 -16.02
C GLY A 58 -14.01 4.74 -16.40
N ILE A 59 -14.06 3.43 -16.68
CA ILE A 59 -15.25 2.76 -17.19
C ILE A 59 -15.94 1.99 -16.06
N ASN A 60 -17.26 2.12 -15.96
CA ASN A 60 -18.05 1.25 -15.08
C ASN A 60 -18.32 -0.09 -15.77
N PHE A 61 -18.01 -1.19 -15.08
CA PHE A 61 -18.20 -2.55 -15.57
C PHE A 61 -19.22 -3.29 -14.71
N THR A 62 -20.15 -3.99 -15.36
CA THR A 62 -21.12 -4.85 -14.65
C THR A 62 -20.47 -6.17 -14.25
N LYS A 63 -21.08 -6.89 -13.29
CA LYS A 63 -20.56 -8.18 -12.81
C LYS A 63 -20.36 -9.21 -13.94
N HIS A 64 -21.28 -9.24 -14.92
CA HIS A 64 -21.21 -10.15 -16.08
C HIS A 64 -20.09 -9.82 -17.07
N GLN A 65 -19.59 -8.58 -17.05
CA GLN A 65 -18.48 -8.16 -17.91
C GLN A 65 -17.12 -8.51 -17.30
N LYS A 66 -17.05 -8.73 -15.97
CA LYS A 66 -15.83 -9.15 -15.29
C LYS A 66 -15.62 -10.66 -15.47
N GLY A 67 -14.38 -11.08 -15.72
CA GLY A 67 -14.02 -12.48 -15.86
C GLY A 67 -12.52 -12.69 -16.05
N ASP A 68 -12.15 -13.82 -16.65
CA ASP A 68 -10.74 -14.24 -16.76
C ASP A 68 -10.12 -13.96 -18.14
N LYS A 69 -10.89 -13.35 -19.05
CA LYS A 69 -10.49 -13.03 -20.43
C LYS A 69 -10.67 -11.52 -20.68
N GLY A 70 -10.16 -11.04 -21.81
CA GLY A 70 -10.25 -9.63 -22.21
C GLY A 70 -9.17 -8.78 -21.56
N ILE A 71 -9.45 -7.50 -21.29
CA ILE A 71 -8.43 -6.52 -20.91
C ILE A 71 -8.26 -6.41 -19.40
N LEU A 72 -7.01 -6.33 -18.94
CA LEU A 72 -6.66 -6.08 -17.54
C LEU A 72 -7.20 -4.72 -17.09
N THR A 73 -7.75 -4.67 -15.88
CA THR A 73 -8.39 -3.48 -15.33
C THR A 73 -7.92 -3.20 -13.92
N ILE A 74 -7.49 -1.96 -13.67
CA ILE A 74 -7.17 -1.44 -12.34
C ILE A 74 -8.47 -1.18 -11.58
N ASP A 75 -8.55 -1.69 -10.35
CA ASP A 75 -9.57 -1.32 -9.38
C ASP A 75 -9.02 -0.37 -8.31
N VAL A 76 -9.90 0.20 -7.50
CA VAL A 76 -9.54 1.14 -6.42
C VAL A 76 -8.55 0.53 -5.43
N LEU A 77 -8.65 -0.76 -5.14
CA LEU A 77 -7.73 -1.43 -4.19
C LEU A 77 -6.28 -1.45 -4.68
N ASN A 78 -6.06 -1.47 -6.00
CA ASN A 78 -4.73 -1.45 -6.61
C ASN A 78 -4.03 -0.09 -6.46
N MET A 79 -4.77 0.96 -6.08
CA MET A 79 -4.24 2.30 -5.89
C MET A 79 -3.43 2.43 -4.59
N TYR A 80 -3.78 1.66 -3.55
CA TYR A 80 -3.21 1.78 -2.21
C TYR A 80 -1.92 0.97 -2.02
N SER A 81 -0.92 1.21 -2.86
CA SER A 81 0.40 0.60 -2.73
C SER A 81 1.32 1.40 -1.81
N LYS A 82 2.37 0.73 -1.29
CA LYS A 82 3.40 1.38 -0.45
C LYS A 82 4.16 2.46 -1.23
N GLY A 83 4.57 2.14 -2.46
CA GLY A 83 5.23 3.09 -3.37
C GLY A 83 4.25 4.02 -4.09
N ILE A 84 4.75 4.78 -5.07
CA ILE A 84 3.92 5.69 -5.86
C ILE A 84 3.19 5.03 -7.03
N PHE A 85 3.63 3.85 -7.45
CA PHE A 85 3.04 3.18 -8.60
C PHE A 85 1.89 2.27 -8.18
N VAL A 86 0.86 2.17 -9.01
CA VAL A 86 -0.22 1.20 -8.82
C VAL A 86 0.31 -0.23 -8.64
N ASP A 87 -0.38 -0.99 -7.77
CA ASP A 87 -0.14 -2.42 -7.63
C ASP A 87 -0.81 -3.16 -8.80
N LEU A 88 -0.01 -3.92 -9.56
CA LEU A 88 -0.49 -4.68 -10.71
C LEU A 88 -0.76 -6.15 -10.36
N ASN A 89 -0.64 -6.53 -9.10
CA ASN A 89 -1.00 -7.87 -8.65
C ASN A 89 -2.53 -8.01 -8.56
N GLY A 90 -3.05 -9.17 -8.95
CA GLY A 90 -4.47 -9.50 -8.78
C GLY A 90 -5.45 -8.63 -9.57
N LEU A 91 -5.01 -8.00 -10.67
CA LEU A 91 -5.91 -7.27 -11.56
C LEU A 91 -6.98 -8.20 -12.13
N TYR A 92 -8.22 -7.73 -12.18
CA TYR A 92 -9.30 -8.45 -12.85
C TYR A 92 -9.32 -8.11 -14.34
N ARG A 93 -9.98 -8.96 -15.14
CA ARG A 93 -10.17 -8.69 -16.58
C ARG A 93 -11.63 -8.39 -16.91
N VAL A 94 -11.82 -7.64 -17.98
CA VAL A 94 -13.14 -7.34 -18.53
C VAL A 94 -13.27 -7.83 -19.96
N ASN A 95 -14.31 -8.62 -20.19
CA ASN A 95 -14.67 -9.22 -21.48
C ASN A 95 -15.43 -8.24 -22.37
N LYS A 96 -14.87 -7.05 -22.56
CA LYS A 96 -15.47 -6.00 -23.39
C LYS A 96 -14.38 -5.28 -24.18
N PRO A 97 -14.60 -4.97 -25.47
CA PRO A 97 -13.72 -4.07 -26.19
C PRO A 97 -13.64 -2.72 -25.49
N VAL A 98 -12.41 -2.22 -25.30
CA VAL A 98 -12.14 -0.92 -24.69
C VAL A 98 -11.46 -0.03 -25.73
N ASN A 99 -11.96 1.20 -25.88
CA ASN A 99 -11.37 2.16 -26.80
C ASN A 99 -9.95 2.53 -26.34
N LYS A 100 -9.03 2.73 -27.29
CA LYS A 100 -7.62 3.06 -27.06
C LYS A 100 -7.42 4.27 -26.14
N GLU A 101 -8.36 5.21 -26.15
CA GLU A 101 -8.34 6.39 -25.28
C GLU A 101 -8.42 6.08 -23.78
N TYR A 102 -8.94 4.91 -23.38
CA TYR A 102 -9.02 4.44 -21.99
C TYR A 102 -7.83 3.57 -21.59
N LEU A 103 -6.94 3.26 -22.52
CA LEU A 103 -5.72 2.52 -22.22
C LEU A 103 -4.73 3.42 -21.50
N LEU A 104 -4.15 2.87 -20.44
CA LEU A 104 -3.13 3.51 -19.63
C LEU A 104 -1.78 3.49 -20.35
N LYS A 105 -1.02 4.56 -20.15
CA LYS A 105 0.34 4.76 -20.65
C LYS A 105 1.25 5.06 -19.47
N TYR A 106 2.53 4.73 -19.62
CA TYR A 106 3.53 5.12 -18.63
C TYR A 106 3.41 6.62 -18.31
N GLY A 107 3.45 6.95 -17.02
CA GLY A 107 3.37 8.32 -16.54
C GLY A 107 1.94 8.87 -16.42
N ASP A 108 0.90 8.11 -16.81
CA ASP A 108 -0.47 8.47 -16.44
C ASP A 108 -0.60 8.51 -14.91
N VAL A 109 -1.13 9.60 -14.37
CA VAL A 109 -1.36 9.78 -12.93
C VAL A 109 -2.83 9.46 -12.65
N LEU A 110 -3.08 8.59 -11.69
CA LEU A 110 -4.40 8.06 -11.36
C LEU A 110 -4.84 8.55 -9.99
N PHE A 111 -6.14 8.87 -9.85
CA PHE A 111 -6.75 9.37 -8.62
C PHE A 111 -7.95 8.52 -8.24
N VAL A 112 -8.04 8.14 -6.97
CA VAL A 112 -9.27 7.54 -6.43
C VAL A 112 -10.36 8.60 -6.37
N ARG A 113 -11.41 8.39 -7.15
CA ARG A 113 -12.52 9.34 -7.31
C ARG A 113 -13.45 9.33 -6.09
N SER A 114 -13.79 8.14 -5.63
CA SER A 114 -14.81 7.93 -4.60
C SER A 114 -14.30 6.91 -3.59
N SER A 115 -14.47 7.20 -2.31
CA SER A 115 -14.14 6.28 -1.21
C SER A 115 -15.05 6.52 -0.02
N VAL A 116 -15.29 5.46 0.74
CA VAL A 116 -16.03 5.51 2.00
C VAL A 116 -15.24 6.25 3.08
N LYS A 117 -13.90 6.20 2.98
CA LYS A 117 -12.97 6.87 3.90
C LYS A 117 -12.40 8.12 3.27
N ARG A 118 -12.37 9.23 4.01
CA ARG A 118 -11.82 10.52 3.54
C ARG A 118 -10.38 10.38 3.09
N GLU A 119 -9.60 9.56 3.80
CA GLU A 119 -8.17 9.35 3.50
C GLU A 119 -7.94 8.64 2.16
N GLY A 120 -8.93 7.86 1.69
CA GLY A 120 -8.83 7.14 0.44
C GLY A 120 -9.22 7.97 -0.79
N VAL A 121 -10.02 9.03 -0.62
CA VAL A 121 -10.39 9.91 -1.74
C VAL A 121 -9.20 10.78 -2.16
N GLY A 122 -9.04 10.98 -3.47
CA GLY A 122 -7.92 11.74 -4.02
C GLY A 122 -6.58 11.03 -3.89
N TRP A 123 -6.57 9.76 -3.45
CA TRP A 123 -5.34 8.98 -3.41
C TRP A 123 -4.73 8.88 -4.79
N THR A 124 -3.46 9.25 -4.90
CA THR A 124 -2.77 9.47 -6.17
C THR A 124 -1.69 8.41 -6.39
N SER A 125 -1.71 7.75 -7.55
CA SER A 125 -0.69 6.76 -7.94
C SER A 125 -0.33 6.89 -9.42
N ALA A 126 0.93 6.69 -9.76
CA ALA A 126 1.41 6.68 -11.14
C ALA A 126 1.22 5.31 -11.80
N PHE A 127 1.02 5.30 -13.12
CA PHE A 127 1.06 4.08 -13.92
C PHE A 127 2.45 3.83 -14.50
N LYS A 128 2.94 2.60 -14.33
CA LYS A 128 4.24 2.15 -14.84
C LYS A 128 4.12 1.48 -16.20
N GLU A 129 5.24 1.36 -16.91
CA GLU A 129 5.28 0.62 -18.17
C GLU A 129 4.96 -0.87 -17.96
N VAL A 130 4.16 -1.43 -18.85
CA VAL A 130 3.66 -2.81 -18.81
C VAL A 130 3.69 -3.42 -20.20
N SER A 131 3.78 -4.75 -20.27
CA SER A 131 3.80 -5.49 -21.53
C SER A 131 2.41 -5.69 -22.15
N GLU A 132 1.36 -5.63 -21.33
CA GLU A 132 -0.02 -5.85 -21.77
C GLU A 132 -0.85 -4.58 -21.53
N PRO A 133 -1.76 -4.18 -22.45
CA PRO A 133 -2.64 -3.04 -22.24
C PRO A 133 -3.52 -3.17 -20.99
N ILE A 134 -3.65 -2.09 -20.24
CA ILE A 134 -4.45 -2.02 -19.01
C ILE A 134 -5.41 -0.83 -19.09
N THR A 135 -6.64 -1.02 -18.63
CA THR A 135 -7.66 0.04 -18.44
C THR A 135 -7.96 0.23 -16.94
N PHE A 136 -8.90 1.08 -16.59
CA PHE A 136 -9.21 1.46 -15.21
C PHE A 136 -10.71 1.63 -14.98
N CYS A 137 -11.16 1.34 -13.74
CA CYS A 137 -12.56 1.39 -13.37
C CYS A 137 -13.10 2.82 -13.20
N GLY A 138 -14.42 2.99 -13.24
CA GLY A 138 -15.10 4.29 -13.17
C GLY A 138 -14.98 5.05 -11.85
N PHE A 139 -14.41 4.41 -10.82
CA PHE A 139 -14.04 5.02 -9.55
C PHE A 139 -12.62 5.60 -9.55
N ILE A 140 -11.95 5.63 -10.71
CA ILE A 140 -10.63 6.22 -10.89
C ILE A 140 -10.72 7.32 -11.96
N ILE A 141 -10.07 8.45 -11.69
CA ILE A 141 -9.81 9.50 -12.67
C ILE A 141 -8.36 9.36 -13.12
N ARG A 142 -8.11 9.40 -14.42
CA ARG A 142 -6.77 9.52 -15.00
C ARG A 142 -6.49 10.96 -15.36
N ALA A 143 -5.33 11.47 -14.96
CA ALA A 143 -4.69 12.66 -15.50
C ALA A 143 -3.51 12.23 -16.38
N ARG A 144 -3.63 12.48 -17.68
CA ARG A 144 -2.55 12.23 -18.65
C ARG A 144 -1.72 13.50 -18.78
N LEU A 145 -0.49 13.45 -18.29
CA LEU A 145 0.42 14.59 -18.34
C LEU A 145 0.73 14.98 -19.79
N GLN A 146 0.76 16.28 -20.05
CA GLN A 146 1.21 16.82 -21.32
C GLN A 146 2.74 16.76 -21.39
N ASP A 147 3.29 16.60 -22.60
CA ASP A 147 4.73 16.60 -22.83
C ASP A 147 5.31 18.02 -22.68
N ARG A 148 5.62 18.40 -21.43
CA ARG A 148 6.09 19.74 -21.03
C ARG A 148 7.26 19.67 -20.04
N GLY A 149 8.03 18.59 -20.06
CA GLY A 149 9.12 18.39 -19.09
C GLY A 149 8.61 18.20 -17.65
N ILE A 150 7.54 17.41 -17.49
CA ILE A 150 6.94 17.09 -16.20
C ILE A 150 7.24 15.63 -15.90
N LEU A 151 7.93 15.38 -14.80
CA LEU A 151 8.28 14.05 -14.34
C LEU A 151 7.07 13.44 -13.59
N PRO A 152 6.50 12.31 -14.06
CA PRO A 152 5.34 11.68 -13.43
C PRO A 152 5.55 11.34 -11.95
N GLU A 153 6.77 10.92 -11.61
CA GLU A 153 7.17 10.58 -10.25
C GLU A 153 7.12 11.82 -9.34
N TYR A 154 7.66 12.95 -9.80
CA TYR A 154 7.65 14.20 -9.05
C TYR A 154 6.22 14.66 -8.76
N ILE A 155 5.37 14.74 -9.79
CA ILE A 155 4.00 15.23 -9.60
C ILE A 155 3.19 14.29 -8.71
N THR A 156 3.44 12.98 -8.79
CA THR A 156 2.79 12.00 -7.92
C THR A 156 3.22 12.17 -6.46
N TYR A 157 4.52 12.38 -6.21
CA TYR A 157 5.00 12.70 -4.86
C TYR A 157 4.40 14.00 -4.32
N PHE A 158 4.40 15.07 -5.13
CA PHE A 158 3.83 16.36 -4.76
C PHE A 158 2.35 16.23 -4.37
N LEU A 159 1.55 15.55 -5.19
CA LEU A 159 0.12 15.35 -4.96
C LEU A 159 -0.19 14.42 -3.78
N ARG A 160 0.79 13.65 -3.29
CA ARG A 160 0.68 12.83 -2.08
C ARG A 160 1.09 13.57 -0.80
N THR A 161 1.62 14.78 -0.88
CA THR A 161 1.85 15.61 0.31
C THR A 161 0.54 15.94 1.01
N ASP A 162 0.57 16.12 2.33
CA ASP A 162 -0.64 16.41 3.10
C ASP A 162 -1.31 17.71 2.65
N SER A 163 -0.52 18.73 2.32
CA SER A 163 -1.02 20.01 1.81
C SER A 163 -1.76 19.85 0.48
N ALA A 164 -1.18 19.13 -0.49
CA ALA A 164 -1.84 18.90 -1.77
C ALA A 164 -3.09 18.02 -1.63
N ARG A 165 -3.02 16.96 -0.80
CA ARG A 165 -4.15 16.08 -0.54
C ARG A 165 -5.32 16.83 0.10
N GLU A 166 -5.06 17.71 1.06
CA GLU A 166 -6.13 18.49 1.69
C GLU A 166 -6.79 19.44 0.69
N LEU A 167 -6.03 20.03 -0.25
CA LEU A 167 -6.59 20.84 -1.33
C LEU A 167 -7.46 20.02 -2.32
N ILE A 168 -7.09 18.77 -2.59
CA ILE A 168 -7.89 17.87 -3.44
C ILE A 168 -9.18 17.46 -2.73
N VAL A 169 -9.09 17.08 -1.45
CA VAL A 169 -10.20 16.53 -0.67
C VAL A 169 -11.18 17.60 -0.20
N SER A 170 -10.70 18.78 0.20
CA SER A 170 -11.56 19.91 0.62
C SER A 170 -12.48 20.41 -0.49
N LYS A 171 -12.09 20.22 -1.75
CA LYS A 171 -12.92 20.53 -2.93
C LYS A 171 -13.90 19.40 -3.31
N GLY A 172 -13.93 18.30 -2.55
CA GLY A 172 -14.86 17.18 -2.73
C GLY A 172 -16.23 17.43 -2.09
N SER A 173 -17.27 16.84 -2.65
CA SER A 173 -18.64 16.94 -2.09
C SER A 173 -18.79 16.03 -0.86
N GLN A 174 -19.27 16.59 0.26
CA GLN A 174 -19.46 15.91 1.55
C GLN A 174 -20.89 15.37 1.71
N VAL A 175 -21.27 14.41 0.87
CA VAL A 175 -22.37 13.48 1.20
C VAL A 175 -21.70 12.18 1.69
N THR A 176 -22.44 11.24 2.29
CA THR A 176 -21.97 9.99 2.95
C THR A 176 -20.79 9.25 2.28
N ILE A 177 -20.54 9.47 0.99
CA ILE A 177 -19.32 9.12 0.26
C ILE A 177 -18.67 10.42 -0.24
N THR A 178 -17.41 10.68 0.15
CA THR A 178 -16.65 11.82 -0.40
C THR A 178 -16.27 11.52 -1.86
N ASN A 179 -16.53 12.49 -2.75
CA ASN A 179 -16.32 12.30 -4.18
C ASN A 179 -15.59 13.50 -4.79
N ILE A 180 -14.59 13.24 -5.63
CA ILE A 180 -13.92 14.26 -6.46
C ILE A 180 -14.39 14.15 -7.91
N ASN A 181 -14.34 15.27 -8.63
CA ASN A 181 -14.63 15.33 -10.07
C ASN A 181 -13.45 15.96 -10.81
N GLN A 182 -13.47 15.91 -12.15
CA GLN A 182 -12.36 16.41 -12.96
C GLN A 182 -12.17 17.91 -12.84
N ASP A 183 -13.26 18.68 -12.70
CA ASP A 183 -13.20 20.14 -12.61
C ASP A 183 -12.56 20.60 -11.29
N SER A 184 -12.97 19.99 -10.17
CA SER A 184 -12.40 20.31 -8.86
C SER A 184 -10.95 19.87 -8.75
N LEU A 185 -10.62 18.70 -9.30
CA LEU A 185 -9.25 18.18 -9.38
C LEU A 185 -8.36 19.05 -10.27
N GLY A 186 -8.87 19.51 -11.42
CA GLY A 186 -8.15 20.37 -12.35
C GLY A 186 -7.69 21.69 -11.74
N LYS A 187 -8.50 22.27 -10.86
CA LYS A 187 -8.18 23.52 -10.14
C LYS A 187 -7.18 23.33 -8.99
N THR A 188 -6.61 22.14 -8.81
CA THR A 188 -5.61 21.91 -7.76
C THR A 188 -4.32 22.67 -8.10
N PRO A 189 -3.85 23.58 -7.24
CA PRO A 189 -2.55 24.23 -7.42
C PRO A 189 -1.43 23.21 -7.36
N VAL A 190 -0.51 23.28 -8.32
CA VAL A 190 0.69 22.46 -8.36
C VAL A 190 1.92 23.33 -8.53
N LEU A 191 2.94 22.99 -7.76
CA LEU A 191 4.23 23.67 -7.79
C LEU A 191 5.15 22.89 -8.74
N LEU A 192 5.69 23.55 -9.76
CA LEU A 192 6.56 22.91 -10.75
C LEU A 192 7.94 23.57 -10.78
N PRO A 193 8.99 22.84 -10.33
CA PRO A 193 10.37 23.22 -10.58
C PRO A 193 10.81 22.87 -12.01
N PRO A 194 11.95 23.40 -12.47
CA PRO A 194 12.59 22.95 -13.69
C PRO A 194 12.84 21.43 -13.69
N LEU A 195 12.77 20.78 -14.84
CA LEU A 195 12.92 19.32 -14.97
C LEU A 195 14.18 18.75 -14.30
N PRO A 196 15.39 19.37 -14.40
CA PRO A 196 16.56 18.89 -13.67
C PRO A 196 16.39 18.87 -12.15
N GLU A 197 15.64 19.82 -11.60
CA GLU A 197 15.35 19.88 -10.17
C GLU A 197 14.25 18.88 -9.78
N GLN A 198 13.26 18.64 -10.63
CA GLN A 198 12.29 17.55 -10.43
C GLN A 198 13.01 16.20 -10.26
N HIS A 199 13.99 15.91 -11.12
CA HIS A 199 14.81 14.70 -11.01
C HIS A 199 15.58 14.64 -9.68
N LYS A 200 16.26 15.72 -9.29
CA LYS A 200 17.01 15.79 -8.02
C LYS A 200 16.11 15.56 -6.81
N ILE A 201 14.92 16.17 -6.82
CA ILE A 201 13.93 16.00 -5.74
C ILE A 201 13.48 14.54 -5.65
N VAL A 202 13.11 13.93 -6.77
CA VAL A 202 12.69 12.51 -6.80
C VAL A 202 13.81 11.60 -6.35
N GLU A 203 15.05 11.82 -6.82
CA GLU A 203 16.21 11.02 -6.42
C GLU A 203 16.45 11.09 -4.91
N GLU A 204 16.38 12.27 -4.30
CA GLU A 204 16.57 12.45 -2.86
C GLU A 204 15.43 11.82 -2.04
N ILE A 205 14.18 11.90 -2.53
CA ILE A 205 13.03 11.25 -1.91
C ILE A 205 13.21 9.72 -1.92
N GLU A 206 13.51 9.14 -3.09
CA GLU A 206 13.72 7.71 -3.26
C GLU A 206 14.91 7.21 -2.43
N ARG A 207 16.00 7.99 -2.38
CA ARG A 207 17.16 7.68 -1.53
C ARG A 207 16.76 7.57 -0.07
N ARG A 208 15.96 8.51 0.45
CA ARG A 208 15.49 8.48 1.85
C ARG A 208 14.53 7.32 2.13
N PHE A 209 13.57 7.06 1.23
CA PHE A 209 12.68 5.92 1.38
C PHE A 209 13.43 4.58 1.36
N SER A 210 14.49 4.46 0.55
CA SER A 210 15.30 3.25 0.54
C SER A 210 15.98 2.96 1.89
N VAL A 211 16.37 4.01 2.63
CA VAL A 211 16.91 3.86 3.98
C VAL A 211 15.82 3.41 4.95
N ALA A 212 14.63 4.00 4.86
CA ALA A 212 13.49 3.61 5.71
C ALA A 212 13.06 2.14 5.48
N ASP A 213 13.02 1.69 4.22
CA ASP A 213 12.71 0.31 3.87
C ASP A 213 13.72 -0.69 4.48
N GLU A 214 15.01 -0.35 4.48
CA GLU A 214 16.04 -1.21 5.07
C GLU A 214 15.90 -1.29 6.60
N VAL A 215 15.58 -0.16 7.25
CA VAL A 215 15.31 -0.14 8.71
C VAL A 215 14.10 -1.01 9.05
N GLU A 216 13.00 -0.89 8.32
CA GLU A 216 11.80 -1.74 8.54
C GLU A 216 12.13 -3.23 8.42
N LYS A 217 12.93 -3.59 7.42
CA LYS A 217 13.36 -4.98 7.21
C LYS A 217 14.22 -5.51 8.35
N VAL A 218 15.18 -4.72 8.83
CA VAL A 218 16.01 -5.07 9.98
C VAL A 218 15.16 -5.30 11.22
N VAL A 219 14.14 -4.45 11.45
CA VAL A 219 13.21 -4.62 12.57
C VAL A 219 12.41 -5.92 12.46
N GLU A 220 11.86 -6.22 11.28
CA GLU A 220 11.08 -7.44 11.07
C GLU A 220 11.91 -8.72 11.26
N GLU A 221 13.14 -8.74 10.73
CA GLU A 221 14.07 -9.85 10.91
C GLU A 221 14.47 -10.03 12.38
N SER A 222 14.73 -8.93 13.09
CA SER A 222 15.07 -8.94 14.52
C SER A 222 13.94 -9.51 15.36
N LEU A 223 12.68 -9.13 15.07
CA LEU A 223 11.51 -9.69 15.76
C LEU A 223 11.37 -11.19 15.54
N LYS A 224 11.57 -11.67 14.30
CA LYS A 224 11.56 -13.11 13.99
C LYS A 224 12.66 -13.87 14.72
N GLN A 225 13.85 -13.29 14.83
CA GLN A 225 14.97 -13.88 15.57
C GLN A 225 14.68 -13.94 17.08
N ALA A 226 14.13 -12.87 17.65
CA ALA A 226 13.75 -12.83 19.06
C ALA A 226 12.71 -13.91 19.39
N GLU A 227 11.71 -14.11 18.54
CA GLU A 227 10.70 -15.15 18.72
C GLU A 227 11.32 -16.56 18.65
N ARG A 228 12.21 -16.81 17.69
CA ARG A 228 12.92 -18.10 17.59
C ARG A 228 13.82 -18.35 18.80
N LEU A 229 14.53 -17.33 19.26
CA LEU A 229 15.37 -17.43 20.46
C LEU A 229 14.53 -17.74 21.69
N ARG A 230 13.39 -17.07 21.86
CA ARG A 230 12.43 -17.35 22.93
C ARG A 230 11.95 -18.81 22.89
N GLN A 231 11.56 -19.30 21.72
CA GLN A 231 11.16 -20.70 21.55
C GLN A 231 12.29 -21.68 21.85
N SER A 232 13.53 -21.37 21.44
CA SER A 232 14.71 -22.19 21.74
C SER A 232 15.02 -22.24 23.24
N ILE A 233 14.95 -21.09 23.92
CA ILE A 233 15.14 -20.99 25.38
C ILE A 233 14.07 -21.79 26.10
N LEU A 234 12.79 -21.63 25.74
CA LEU A 234 11.70 -22.40 26.33
C LEU A 234 11.87 -23.91 26.10
N LYS A 235 12.23 -24.33 24.89
CA LYS A 235 12.53 -25.73 24.60
C LYS A 235 13.66 -26.26 25.48
N LYS A 236 14.78 -25.53 25.58
CA LYS A 236 15.88 -25.91 26.48
C LYS A 236 15.44 -25.94 27.95
N ALA A 237 14.54 -25.06 28.36
CA ALA A 237 13.99 -25.04 29.72
C ALA A 237 13.20 -26.32 30.02
N PHE A 238 12.29 -26.69 29.14
CA PHE A 238 11.47 -27.90 29.29
C PHE A 238 12.28 -29.20 29.17
N GLU A 239 13.37 -29.20 28.40
CA GLU A 239 14.32 -30.32 28.33
C GLU A 239 15.29 -30.36 29.53
N GLY A 240 15.22 -29.42 30.47
CA GLY A 240 16.15 -29.30 31.60
C GLY A 240 17.55 -28.79 31.21
N LYS A 241 17.82 -28.55 29.92
CA LYS A 241 19.15 -28.20 29.40
C LYS A 241 19.58 -26.75 29.63
N LEU A 242 18.82 -25.97 30.41
CA LEU A 242 19.21 -24.59 30.78
C LEU A 242 20.24 -24.54 31.90
N VAL A 243 20.32 -25.58 32.73
CA VAL A 243 21.27 -25.70 33.84
C VAL A 243 21.92 -27.10 33.82
N PRO A 244 23.15 -27.25 34.34
CA PRO A 244 23.75 -28.57 34.53
C PRO A 244 22.78 -29.49 35.30
N GLN A 245 22.60 -30.70 34.80
CA GLN A 245 21.72 -31.69 35.42
C GLN A 245 22.48 -32.46 36.49
N ASP A 246 21.89 -32.65 37.67
CA ASP A 246 22.44 -33.53 38.69
C ASP A 246 22.11 -34.99 38.31
N PRO A 247 23.09 -35.89 38.16
CA PRO A 247 22.83 -37.30 37.85
C PRO A 247 22.01 -38.03 38.92
N SER A 248 21.90 -37.46 40.13
CA SER A 248 21.08 -37.97 41.22
C SER A 248 19.61 -37.51 41.17
N ASP A 249 19.26 -36.58 40.27
CA ASP A 249 17.87 -36.14 40.08
C ASP A 249 16.99 -37.28 39.52
N GLU A 250 15.78 -37.39 40.05
CA GLU A 250 14.80 -38.37 39.58
C GLU A 250 14.33 -38.02 38.15
N PRO A 251 14.30 -38.98 37.20
CA PRO A 251 13.79 -38.74 35.86
C PRO A 251 12.34 -38.26 35.86
N ALA A 252 12.05 -37.23 35.07
CA ALA A 252 10.70 -36.65 34.95
C ALA A 252 9.62 -37.68 34.55
N GLU A 253 10.01 -38.76 33.88
CA GLU A 253 9.13 -39.87 33.50
C GLU A 253 8.54 -40.60 34.72
N LYS A 254 9.34 -40.84 35.78
CA LYS A 254 8.86 -41.44 37.04
C LYS A 254 7.90 -40.52 37.78
N LEU A 255 8.16 -39.21 37.74
CA LEU A 255 7.25 -38.18 38.27
C LEU A 255 5.91 -38.17 37.51
N MET A 256 5.94 -38.25 36.17
CA MET A 256 4.74 -38.31 35.33
C MET A 256 3.91 -39.56 35.59
N GLU A 257 4.56 -40.72 35.73
CA GLU A 257 3.89 -41.98 36.08
C GLU A 257 3.20 -41.87 37.45
N ARG A 258 3.88 -41.31 38.46
CA ARG A 258 3.31 -41.07 39.79
C ARG A 258 2.11 -40.13 39.76
N VAL A 259 2.20 -39.02 39.01
CA VAL A 259 1.10 -38.06 38.83
C VAL A 259 -0.07 -38.71 38.08
N GLY A 260 0.19 -39.54 37.08
CA GLY A 260 -0.81 -40.30 36.33
C GLY A 260 -1.59 -41.25 37.24
N LEU A 261 -0.88 -42.08 38.02
CA LEU A 261 -1.46 -43.01 38.98
C LEU A 261 -2.31 -42.29 40.04
N LEU A 262 -1.83 -41.15 40.54
CA LEU A 262 -2.59 -40.31 41.50
C LEU A 262 -3.87 -39.75 40.87
N ARG A 263 -3.81 -39.28 39.62
CA ARG A 263 -4.99 -38.77 38.90
C ARG A 263 -6.03 -39.86 38.63
N GLU A 264 -5.59 -41.05 38.21
CA GLU A 264 -6.48 -42.19 38.01
C GLU A 264 -7.13 -42.64 39.32
N GLY A 265 -6.36 -42.69 40.41
CA GLY A 265 -6.85 -42.98 41.76
C GLY A 265 -7.94 -42.00 42.21
N MET A 266 -7.74 -40.70 41.99
CA MET A 266 -8.73 -39.65 42.29
C MET A 266 -9.99 -39.74 41.42
N GLN A 267 -9.85 -40.09 40.14
CA GLN A 267 -11.01 -40.30 39.26
C GLN A 267 -11.82 -41.53 39.67
N LYS A 268 -11.15 -42.64 40.02
CA LYS A 268 -11.80 -43.85 40.54
C LYS A 268 -12.55 -43.56 41.83
N THR A 269 -11.96 -42.86 42.79
CA THR A 269 -12.64 -42.46 44.05
C THR A 269 -13.83 -41.52 43.82
N LYS A 270 -13.74 -40.55 42.91
CA LYS A 270 -14.90 -39.71 42.51
C LYS A 270 -16.02 -40.52 41.84
N SER A 271 -15.68 -41.50 41.02
CA SER A 271 -16.68 -42.38 40.36
C SER A 271 -17.36 -43.32 41.37
N LEU A 272 -16.63 -43.81 42.37
CA LEU A 272 -17.14 -44.68 43.42
C LEU A 272 -18.04 -43.90 44.40
N SER A 273 -17.66 -42.67 44.78
CA SER A 273 -18.48 -41.84 45.65
C SER A 273 -19.79 -41.39 44.99
N SER A 274 -19.77 -41.09 43.68
CA SER A 274 -20.99 -40.76 42.92
C SER A 274 -21.93 -41.97 42.74
N LYS A 275 -21.39 -43.19 42.54
CA LYS A 275 -22.18 -44.44 42.53
C LYS A 275 -22.76 -44.78 43.91
N ALA A 276 -22.00 -44.59 44.99
CA ALA A 276 -22.47 -44.81 46.36
C ALA A 276 -23.61 -43.83 46.74
N ARG A 277 -23.49 -42.55 46.33
CA ARG A 277 -24.53 -41.54 46.56
C ARG A 277 -25.83 -41.84 45.79
N ARG A 278 -25.75 -42.37 44.56
CA ARG A 278 -26.91 -42.81 43.78
C ARG A 278 -27.62 -44.03 44.40
N ARG A 279 -26.87 -45.02 44.92
CA ARG A 279 -27.44 -46.19 45.61
C ARG A 279 -28.15 -45.80 46.91
N LYS A 280 -27.60 -44.87 47.68
CA LYS A 280 -28.20 -44.38 48.93
C LYS A 280 -29.51 -43.61 48.70
N ASN A 281 -29.60 -42.86 47.60
CA ASN A 281 -30.85 -42.19 47.21
C ASN A 281 -31.92 -43.16 46.69
N ALA A 282 -31.53 -44.25 46.03
CA ALA A 282 -32.47 -45.27 45.52
C ALA A 282 -33.02 -46.22 46.61
N GLN A 283 -32.41 -46.26 47.80
CA GLN A 283 -32.90 -47.04 48.95
C GLN A 283 -33.77 -46.21 49.92
N ASN A 284 -33.82 -44.89 49.74
CA ASN A 284 -34.61 -43.95 50.54
C ASN A 284 -35.82 -43.37 49.76
N SER A 285 -36.19 -43.99 48.64
CA SER A 285 -37.42 -43.73 47.86
C SER A 285 -38.26 -45.01 47.83
#